data_AF-A0A1V5PE23-F1
#
_entry.id   AF-A0A1V5PE23-F1
#
_cell.length_a   1.000
_cell.length_b   1.000
_cell.length_c   1.000
_cell.angle_alpha   90.00
_cell.angle_beta   90.00
_cell.angle_gamma   90.00
#
_symmetry.space_group_name_H-M   'P 1'
#
loop_
_entity.id
_entity.type
_entity.pdbx_description
1 polymer ?
#
loop_
_entity_poly.entity_id
_entity_poly.type
_entity_poly.pdbx_seq_one_letter_code
_entity_poly.pdbx_strand_id
1 'polypeptide(L)'
;MPTTVQVQPAAARTLEELQKSQRSANQKLGKDAFMKLLVAQMASQDPLNPTSDTDFIAQLAQFSMLEQLQSLGESSLQTQAYSLLGKYVYVSDTDKGGINPELIFGKVEGVFKQNGIDYVVVDEKKYPLSNVVGLAHVDEAGNDASLAMNAQLIGKTVKFSQKDEFGDINTLSGILTKLFIKDGTPFASAGEHEFPLSEIIEIS
;
A
#
# COMPACT_ATOMS: atom_id res chain seq x y z
N MET A 1 -41.76 32.59 8.05
CA MET A 1 -41.38 31.25 7.55
C MET A 1 -40.58 30.56 8.64
N PRO A 2 -40.89 29.34 9.08
CA PRO A 2 -40.08 28.67 10.09
C PRO A 2 -38.85 28.04 9.41
N THR A 3 -37.66 28.37 9.92
CA THR A 3 -36.39 27.79 9.51
C THR A 3 -36.25 26.41 10.16
N THR A 4 -36.18 25.35 9.36
CA THR A 4 -35.90 23.99 9.82
C THR A 4 -34.44 23.88 10.25
N VAL A 5 -34.20 23.66 11.55
CA VAL A 5 -32.89 23.24 12.07
C VAL A 5 -32.73 21.75 11.77
N GLN A 6 -31.87 21.38 10.83
CA GLN A 6 -31.44 19.99 10.66
C GLN A 6 -30.45 19.65 11.78
N VAL A 7 -30.91 18.95 12.81
CA VAL A 7 -30.04 18.26 13.77
C VAL A 7 -29.45 17.04 13.05
N GLN A 8 -28.15 17.08 12.75
CA GLN A 8 -27.39 15.91 12.33
C GLN A 8 -27.42 14.88 13.48
N PRO A 9 -27.85 13.64 13.26
CA PRO A 9 -27.73 12.62 14.28
C PRO A 9 -26.24 12.33 14.46
N ALA A 10 -25.73 12.57 15.67
CA ALA A 10 -24.44 12.07 16.10
C ALA A 10 -24.37 10.57 15.78
N ALA A 11 -23.36 10.16 15.02
CA ALA A 11 -23.19 8.79 14.56
C ALA A 11 -23.34 7.82 15.74
N ALA A 12 -24.46 7.09 15.77
CA ALA A 12 -24.69 6.03 16.72
C ALA A 12 -23.69 4.91 16.39
N ARG A 13 -22.54 4.89 17.09
CA ARG A 13 -21.66 3.72 17.11
C ARG A 13 -22.51 2.54 17.52
N THR A 14 -22.56 1.50 16.69
CA THR A 14 -23.43 0.36 16.95
C THR A 14 -23.00 -0.32 18.25
N LEU A 15 -23.95 -0.93 18.94
CA LEU A 15 -23.67 -1.69 20.15
C LEU A 15 -22.63 -2.80 19.88
N GLU A 16 -22.61 -3.37 18.67
CA GLU A 16 -21.58 -4.30 18.23
C GLU A 16 -20.16 -3.69 18.19
N GLU A 17 -19.99 -2.44 17.74
CA GLU A 17 -18.67 -1.79 17.69
C GLU A 17 -18.13 -1.48 19.10
N LEU A 18 -19.01 -1.07 20.02
CA LEU A 18 -18.65 -0.87 21.43
C LEU A 18 -18.30 -2.19 22.13
N GLN A 19 -19.04 -3.26 21.86
CA GLN A 19 -18.75 -4.58 22.41
C GLN A 19 -17.48 -5.19 21.82
N LYS A 20 -17.20 -4.97 20.54
CA LYS A 20 -15.98 -5.47 19.87
C LYS A 20 -14.73 -4.76 20.39
N SER A 21 -14.78 -3.44 20.56
CA SER A 21 -13.68 -2.66 21.16
C SER A 21 -13.46 -3.00 22.64
N GLN A 22 -14.53 -3.24 23.42
CA GLN A 22 -14.41 -3.73 24.79
C GLN A 22 -13.79 -5.13 24.88
N ARG A 23 -14.13 -6.07 23.98
CA ARG A 23 -13.51 -7.42 23.95
C ARG A 23 -12.02 -7.35 23.63
N SER A 24 -11.62 -6.55 22.64
CA SER A 24 -10.20 -6.37 22.28
C SER A 24 -9.39 -5.72 23.41
N ALA A 25 -9.96 -4.73 24.11
CA ALA A 25 -9.34 -4.12 25.28
C ALA A 25 -9.21 -5.12 26.44
N ASN A 26 -10.24 -5.95 26.67
CA ASN A 26 -10.24 -6.96 27.73
C ASN A 26 -9.26 -8.11 27.44
N GLN A 27 -9.05 -8.48 26.17
CA GLN A 27 -8.06 -9.49 25.77
C GLN A 27 -6.62 -9.00 26.01
N LYS A 28 -6.34 -7.73 25.71
CA LYS A 28 -5.02 -7.10 25.94
C LYS A 28 -4.74 -6.95 27.44
N LEU A 29 -5.74 -6.54 28.23
CA LEU A 29 -5.65 -6.44 29.69
C LEU A 29 -5.49 -7.83 30.37
N GLY A 30 -6.16 -8.86 29.83
CA GLY A 30 -6.08 -10.24 30.32
C GLY A 30 -4.71 -10.88 30.13
N LYS A 31 -4.01 -10.57 29.03
CA LYS A 31 -2.64 -11.04 28.76
C LYS A 31 -1.61 -10.44 29.72
N ASP A 32 -1.68 -9.14 29.99
CA ASP A 32 -0.78 -8.46 30.93
C ASP A 32 -1.05 -8.90 32.39
N ALA A 33 -2.32 -9.14 32.74
CA ALA A 33 -2.71 -9.70 34.04
C ALA A 33 -2.26 -11.16 34.20
N PHE A 34 -2.34 -11.97 33.14
CA PHE A 34 -1.83 -13.34 33.11
C PHE A 34 -0.30 -13.38 33.26
N MET A 35 0.43 -12.54 32.52
CA MET A 35 1.90 -12.45 32.64
C MET A 35 2.34 -11.99 34.05
N LYS A 36 1.57 -11.11 34.69
CA LYS A 36 1.82 -10.69 36.08
C LYS A 36 1.53 -11.80 37.10
N LEU A 37 0.43 -12.54 36.91
CA LEU A 37 0.11 -13.73 37.72
C LEU A 37 1.19 -14.82 37.56
N LEU A 38 1.72 -14.96 36.35
CA LEU A 38 2.74 -15.94 36.00
C LEU A 38 4.10 -15.60 36.62
N VAL A 39 4.50 -14.32 36.62
CA VAL A 39 5.70 -13.85 37.35
C VAL A 39 5.53 -14.01 38.87
N ALA A 40 4.34 -13.76 39.40
CA ALA A 40 4.05 -13.95 40.82
C ALA A 40 4.11 -15.43 41.25
N GLN A 41 3.68 -16.36 40.40
CA GLN A 41 3.81 -17.80 40.63
C GLN A 41 5.26 -18.27 40.50
N MET A 42 6.03 -17.74 39.53
CA MET A 42 7.48 -18.01 39.41
C MET A 42 8.30 -17.54 40.62
N ALA A 43 7.92 -16.42 41.24
CA ALA A 43 8.56 -15.91 42.46
C ALA A 43 8.23 -16.75 43.71
N SER A 44 7.27 -17.67 43.63
CA SER A 44 6.76 -18.47 44.76
C SER A 44 7.03 -19.97 44.63
N GLN A 45 7.70 -20.43 43.56
CA GLN A 45 8.06 -21.84 43.37
C GLN A 45 9.39 -22.16 44.06
N ASP A 46 9.43 -23.26 44.81
CA ASP A 46 10.66 -23.83 45.38
C ASP A 46 11.63 -24.22 44.24
N PRO A 47 12.89 -23.73 44.26
CA PRO A 47 13.86 -23.88 43.16
C PRO A 47 14.27 -25.33 42.83
N LEU A 48 13.87 -26.33 43.62
CA LEU A 48 14.32 -27.71 43.43
C LEU A 48 13.62 -28.52 42.32
N ASN A 49 12.54 -28.06 41.68
CA ASN A 49 11.94 -28.75 40.51
C ASN A 49 11.16 -27.81 39.53
N PRO A 50 11.85 -27.12 38.60
CA PRO A 50 11.22 -26.12 37.72
C PRO A 50 10.77 -26.62 36.33
N THR A 51 10.90 -27.91 35.98
CA THR A 51 10.97 -28.32 34.56
C THR A 51 9.62 -28.44 33.82
N SER A 52 8.54 -28.91 34.44
CA SER A 52 7.29 -29.18 33.71
C SER A 52 6.45 -27.93 33.41
N ASP A 53 6.37 -26.98 34.36
CA ASP A 53 5.49 -25.81 34.21
C ASP A 53 6.16 -24.73 33.35
N THR A 54 7.50 -24.66 33.37
CA THR A 54 8.27 -23.69 32.58
C THR A 54 8.17 -23.97 31.08
N ASP A 55 8.17 -25.24 30.66
CA ASP A 55 8.14 -25.60 29.23
C ASP A 55 6.79 -25.28 28.57
N PHE A 56 5.67 -25.51 29.27
CA PHE A 56 4.34 -25.15 28.78
C PHE A 56 4.15 -23.63 28.71
N ILE A 57 4.65 -22.92 29.72
CA ILE A 57 4.65 -21.46 29.76
C ILE A 57 5.52 -20.86 28.65
N ALA A 58 6.68 -21.43 28.38
CA ALA A 58 7.56 -21.01 27.30
C ALA A 58 6.87 -21.12 25.94
N GLN A 59 6.11 -22.19 25.71
CA GLN A 59 5.33 -22.36 24.48
C GLN A 59 4.20 -21.32 24.35
N LEU A 60 3.45 -21.05 25.43
CA LEU A 60 2.41 -20.01 25.42
C LEU A 60 2.97 -18.60 25.23
N ALA A 61 4.11 -18.30 25.86
CA ALA A 61 4.81 -17.04 25.66
C ALA A 61 5.27 -16.87 24.21
N GLN A 62 5.76 -17.95 23.57
CA GLN A 62 6.15 -17.94 22.15
C GLN A 62 4.97 -17.65 21.23
N PHE A 63 3.81 -18.28 21.44
CA PHE A 63 2.59 -17.99 20.68
C PHE A 63 2.11 -16.55 20.90
N SER A 64 2.09 -16.10 22.16
CA SER A 64 1.74 -14.73 22.54
C SER A 64 2.65 -13.69 21.89
N MET A 65 3.93 -13.99 21.72
CA MET A 65 4.89 -13.10 21.07
C MET A 65 4.64 -13.05 19.56
N LEU A 66 4.37 -14.18 18.92
CA LEU A 66 4.03 -14.24 17.49
C LEU A 66 2.75 -13.48 17.18
N GLU A 67 1.68 -13.65 17.97
CA GLU A 67 0.44 -12.87 17.81
C GLU A 67 0.69 -11.36 17.97
N GLN A 68 1.54 -10.98 18.92
CA GLN A 68 1.89 -9.57 19.11
C GLN A 68 2.68 -9.01 17.91
N LEU A 69 3.63 -9.78 17.37
CA LEU A 69 4.37 -9.40 16.17
C LEU A 69 3.47 -9.27 14.96
N GLN A 70 2.50 -10.18 14.80
CA GLN A 70 1.49 -10.09 13.75
C GLN A 70 0.64 -8.83 13.90
N SER A 71 0.14 -8.54 15.11
CA SER A 71 -0.63 -7.32 15.38
C SER A 71 0.15 -6.03 15.10
N LEU A 72 1.45 -6.01 15.40
CA LEU A 72 2.34 -4.89 15.08
C LEU A 72 2.52 -4.72 13.56
N GLY A 73 2.71 -5.82 12.83
CA GLY A 73 2.79 -5.80 11.37
C GLY A 73 1.50 -5.25 10.74
N GLU A 74 0.34 -5.69 11.23
CA GLU A 74 -0.96 -5.20 10.78
C GLU A 74 -1.18 -3.70 11.06
N SER A 75 -0.75 -3.21 12.22
CA SER A 75 -0.82 -1.77 12.54
C SER A 75 0.07 -0.92 11.65
N SER A 76 1.23 -1.45 11.26
CA SER A 76 2.17 -0.77 10.35
C SER A 76 1.58 -0.63 8.95
N LEU A 77 1.04 -1.72 8.39
CA LEU A 77 0.39 -1.71 7.06
C LEU A 77 -0.81 -0.77 7.04
N GLN A 78 -1.61 -0.76 8.10
CA GLN A 78 -2.76 0.14 8.22
C GLN A 78 -2.33 1.61 8.26
N THR A 79 -1.23 1.94 8.96
CA THR A 79 -0.67 3.30 8.98
C THR A 79 -0.18 3.73 7.60
N GLN A 80 0.51 2.83 6.89
CA GLN A 80 0.95 3.07 5.52
C GLN A 80 -0.23 3.33 4.59
N ALA A 81 -1.26 2.48 4.66
CA ALA A 81 -2.45 2.61 3.84
C ALA A 81 -3.14 3.97 4.05
N TYR A 82 -3.35 4.40 5.30
CA TYR A 82 -3.90 5.73 5.59
C TYR A 82 -3.04 6.88 5.08
N SER A 83 -1.72 6.72 5.07
CA SER A 83 -0.82 7.74 4.52
C SER A 83 -0.95 7.93 3.02
N LEU A 84 -1.57 6.97 2.30
CA LEU A 84 -1.83 7.06 0.87
C LEU A 84 -3.12 7.82 0.56
N LEU A 85 -4.05 7.94 1.51
CA LEU A 85 -5.34 8.59 1.29
C LEU A 85 -5.14 10.02 0.76
N GLY A 86 -5.76 10.33 -0.38
CA GLY A 86 -5.64 11.61 -1.05
C GLY A 86 -4.36 11.81 -1.86
N LYS A 87 -3.40 10.89 -1.81
CA LYS A 87 -2.20 10.89 -2.66
C LYS A 87 -2.46 10.20 -3.98
N TYR A 88 -1.63 10.50 -4.96
CA TYR A 88 -1.61 9.80 -6.24
C TYR A 88 -0.65 8.60 -6.15
N VAL A 89 -1.10 7.46 -6.67
CA VAL A 89 -0.38 6.18 -6.60
C VAL A 89 -0.41 5.45 -7.94
N TYR A 90 0.52 4.52 -8.09
CA TYR A 90 0.50 3.52 -9.16
C TYR A 90 0.06 2.19 -8.58
N VAL A 91 -0.89 1.55 -9.24
CA VAL A 91 -1.41 0.26 -8.83
C VAL A 91 -1.28 -0.73 -9.99
N SER A 92 -0.73 -1.89 -9.69
CA SER A 92 -0.61 -2.99 -10.65
C SER A 92 -1.91 -3.79 -10.69
N ASP A 93 -2.57 -3.84 -11.84
CA ASP A 93 -3.69 -4.74 -12.06
C ASP A 93 -3.18 -6.13 -12.46
N THR A 94 -3.08 -7.01 -11.47
CA THR A 94 -2.55 -8.38 -11.65
C THR A 94 -3.61 -9.37 -12.14
N ASP A 95 -4.89 -8.98 -12.19
CA ASP A 95 -5.98 -9.87 -12.66
C ASP A 95 -5.83 -10.25 -14.15
N LYS A 96 -5.00 -9.52 -14.91
CA LYS A 96 -4.71 -9.81 -16.32
C LYS A 96 -3.58 -10.82 -16.55
N GLY A 97 -2.96 -11.38 -15.51
CA GLY A 97 -2.07 -12.56 -15.61
C GLY A 97 -0.84 -12.44 -16.52
N GLY A 98 -0.51 -11.23 -16.97
CA GLY A 98 0.56 -10.98 -17.93
C GLY A 98 1.92 -10.73 -17.27
N ILE A 99 3.00 -11.03 -18.01
CA ILE A 99 4.40 -10.75 -17.63
C ILE A 99 4.65 -9.23 -17.50
N ASN A 100 3.73 -8.38 -17.98
CA ASN A 100 3.72 -6.93 -17.83
C ASN A 100 2.34 -6.47 -17.31
N PRO A 101 2.13 -6.36 -15.98
CA PRO A 101 0.86 -5.88 -15.46
C PRO A 101 0.67 -4.40 -15.82
N GLU A 102 -0.55 -4.06 -16.23
CA GLU A 102 -0.94 -2.69 -16.53
C GLU A 102 -0.87 -1.86 -15.24
N LEU A 103 -0.13 -0.75 -15.27
CA LEU A 103 -0.04 0.18 -14.15
C LEU A 103 -1.13 1.23 -14.29
N ILE A 104 -2.00 1.29 -13.30
CA ILE A 104 -3.10 2.23 -13.19
C ILE A 104 -2.65 3.37 -12.30
N PHE A 105 -2.74 4.60 -12.81
CA PHE A 105 -2.47 5.81 -12.05
C PHE A 105 -3.77 6.44 -11.59
N GLY A 106 -3.86 6.81 -10.32
CA GLY A 106 -4.97 7.60 -9.84
C GLY A 106 -4.81 8.04 -8.39
N LYS A 107 -5.77 8.86 -7.95
CA LYS A 107 -5.83 9.35 -6.58
C LYS A 107 -6.45 8.28 -5.68
N VAL A 108 -5.89 8.08 -4.50
CA VAL A 108 -6.50 7.22 -3.49
C VAL A 108 -7.68 7.94 -2.85
N GLU A 109 -8.88 7.47 -3.15
CA GLU A 109 -10.14 8.05 -2.64
C GLU A 109 -10.57 7.42 -1.32
N GLY A 110 -10.11 6.19 -1.06
CA GLY A 110 -10.51 5.42 0.10
C GLY A 110 -9.51 4.36 0.49
N VAL A 111 -9.48 4.04 1.78
CA VAL A 111 -8.65 2.98 2.36
C VAL A 111 -9.50 2.21 3.35
N PHE A 112 -9.58 0.89 3.21
CA PHE A 112 -10.37 0.05 4.10
C PHE A 112 -9.78 -1.36 4.19
N LYS A 113 -10.03 -2.04 5.31
CA LYS A 113 -9.63 -3.42 5.53
C LYS A 113 -10.81 -4.35 5.31
N GLN A 114 -10.65 -5.37 4.48
CA GLN A 114 -11.64 -6.42 4.25
C GLN A 114 -10.95 -7.79 4.34
N ASN A 115 -11.50 -8.70 5.17
CA ASN A 115 -10.94 -10.04 5.39
C ASN A 115 -9.44 -10.06 5.77
N GLY A 116 -8.96 -9.04 6.50
CA GLY A 116 -7.55 -8.93 6.91
C GLY A 116 -6.61 -8.34 5.84
N ILE A 117 -7.11 -8.10 4.63
CA ILE A 117 -6.35 -7.46 3.55
C ILE A 117 -6.69 -5.97 3.54
N ASP A 118 -5.67 -5.13 3.55
CA ASP A 118 -5.82 -3.68 3.36
C ASP A 118 -6.02 -3.38 1.88
N TYR A 119 -7.02 -2.57 1.55
CA TYR A 119 -7.35 -2.15 0.19
C TYR A 119 -7.26 -0.63 0.04
N VAL A 120 -6.88 -0.21 -1.16
CA VAL A 120 -6.99 1.17 -1.63
C VAL A 120 -8.07 1.25 -2.72
N VAL A 121 -8.82 2.36 -2.74
CA VAL A 121 -9.75 2.69 -3.84
C VAL A 121 -9.06 3.69 -4.75
N VAL A 122 -8.95 3.33 -6.03
CA VAL A 122 -8.43 4.20 -7.08
C VAL A 122 -9.40 4.09 -8.26
N ASP A 123 -9.93 5.22 -8.72
CA ASP A 123 -10.94 5.31 -9.79
C ASP A 123 -12.12 4.34 -9.58
N GLU A 124 -12.74 4.39 -8.39
CA GLU A 124 -13.86 3.53 -7.97
C GLU A 124 -13.57 2.01 -7.89
N LYS A 125 -12.39 1.55 -8.32
CA LYS A 125 -11.96 0.14 -8.23
C LYS A 125 -11.08 -0.10 -7.00
N LYS A 126 -11.26 -1.27 -6.40
CA LYS A 126 -10.56 -1.70 -5.18
C LYS A 126 -9.33 -2.51 -5.56
N TYR A 127 -8.20 -2.17 -4.99
CA TYR A 127 -6.95 -2.90 -5.17
C TYR A 127 -6.33 -3.24 -3.82
N PRO A 128 -5.73 -4.44 -3.66
CA PRO A 128 -4.95 -4.75 -2.47
C PRO A 128 -3.81 -3.74 -2.28
N LEU A 129 -3.50 -3.38 -1.04
CA LEU A 129 -2.37 -2.50 -0.72
C LEU A 129 -1.04 -3.04 -1.28
N SER A 130 -0.90 -4.36 -1.36
CA SER A 130 0.26 -5.03 -1.97
C SER A 130 0.45 -4.74 -3.45
N ASN A 131 -0.62 -4.30 -4.14
CA ASN A 131 -0.56 -3.97 -5.56
C ASN A 131 -0.14 -2.52 -5.79
N VAL A 132 -0.02 -1.71 -4.74
CA VAL A 132 0.52 -0.35 -4.83
C VAL A 132 2.03 -0.44 -5.07
N VAL A 133 2.46 0.01 -6.23
CA VAL A 133 3.86 -0.05 -6.67
C VAL A 133 4.65 1.16 -6.16
N GLY A 134 4.00 2.31 -6.00
CA GLY A 134 4.65 3.51 -5.50
C GLY A 134 3.74 4.73 -5.41
N LEU A 135 4.28 5.76 -4.75
CA LEU A 135 3.69 7.10 -4.73
C LEU A 135 4.08 7.87 -5.99
N ALA A 136 3.13 8.54 -6.61
CA ALA A 136 3.41 9.51 -7.66
C ALA A 136 3.70 10.88 -7.04
N HIS A 137 4.76 11.54 -7.51
CA HIS A 137 5.05 12.92 -7.15
C HIS A 137 4.35 13.85 -8.14
N VAL A 138 3.29 14.49 -7.67
CA VAL A 138 2.53 15.48 -8.43
C VAL A 138 2.98 16.85 -7.95
N ASP A 139 3.40 17.72 -8.87
CA ASP A 139 3.77 19.10 -8.54
C ASP A 139 2.55 19.92 -8.07
N GLU A 140 2.79 21.13 -7.52
CA GLU A 140 1.72 22.01 -7.02
C GLU A 140 0.72 22.44 -8.11
N ALA A 141 1.01 22.19 -9.39
CA ALA A 141 0.13 22.45 -10.52
C ALA A 141 -0.73 21.23 -10.92
N GLY A 142 -0.60 20.10 -10.22
CA GLY A 142 -1.33 18.87 -10.55
C GLY A 142 -0.69 18.07 -11.69
N ASN A 143 0.52 18.43 -12.14
CA ASN A 143 1.22 17.74 -13.21
C ASN A 143 2.23 16.72 -12.64
N ASP A 144 2.21 15.52 -13.20
CA ASP A 144 3.03 14.39 -12.77
C ASP A 144 4.43 14.47 -13.40
N ALA A 145 5.44 14.77 -12.60
CA ALA A 145 6.82 14.72 -13.06
C ALA A 145 7.36 13.30 -12.84
N SER A 146 7.18 12.45 -13.87
CA SER A 146 8.22 11.62 -14.50
C SER A 146 7.94 10.11 -14.67
N LEU A 147 6.88 9.51 -14.11
CA LEU A 147 6.57 8.09 -14.37
C LEU A 147 5.08 7.80 -14.68
N ALA A 148 4.10 8.64 -14.28
CA ALA A 148 2.67 8.29 -14.36
C ALA A 148 2.00 8.79 -15.61
N MET A 149 2.40 9.96 -16.08
CA MET A 149 2.11 10.34 -17.46
C MET A 149 2.72 9.35 -18.43
N ASN A 150 3.85 8.71 -18.09
CA ASN A 150 4.53 7.81 -19.02
C ASN A 150 3.87 6.44 -19.11
N ALA A 151 3.37 5.88 -18.00
CA ALA A 151 2.63 4.62 -18.01
C ALA A 151 1.39 4.68 -18.93
N GLN A 152 0.73 5.85 -19.00
CA GLN A 152 -0.40 6.09 -19.92
C GLN A 152 0.01 6.17 -21.40
N LEU A 153 1.31 6.30 -21.69
CA LEU A 153 1.84 6.27 -23.05
C LEU A 153 2.04 4.84 -23.55
N ILE A 154 2.01 3.83 -22.69
CA ILE A 154 2.14 2.44 -23.12
C ILE A 154 0.91 2.10 -23.98
N GLY A 155 1.15 1.76 -25.25
CA GLY A 155 0.13 1.54 -26.28
C GLY A 155 -0.24 2.78 -27.10
N LYS A 156 0.26 3.97 -26.76
CA LYS A 156 0.09 5.21 -27.54
C LYS A 156 1.17 5.36 -28.60
N THR A 157 0.85 6.10 -29.66
CA THR A 157 1.83 6.44 -30.68
C THR A 157 2.57 7.68 -30.21
N VAL A 158 3.88 7.58 -30.06
CA VAL A 158 4.72 8.72 -29.71
C VAL A 158 5.62 9.09 -30.87
N LYS A 159 5.96 10.38 -30.97
CA LYS A 159 7.08 10.87 -31.77
C LYS A 159 8.21 11.24 -30.84
N PHE A 160 9.42 10.84 -31.18
CA PHE A 160 10.60 11.06 -30.35
C PHE A 160 11.82 11.41 -31.19
N SER A 161 12.75 12.17 -30.60
CA SER A 161 14.06 12.44 -31.20
C SER A 161 15.04 11.32 -30.88
N GLN A 162 15.79 10.89 -31.89
CA GLN A 162 16.92 9.99 -31.73
C GLN A 162 18.10 10.49 -32.54
N LYS A 163 19.26 10.54 -31.88
CA LYS A 163 20.52 10.93 -32.50
C LYS A 163 21.16 9.72 -33.17
N ASP A 164 21.59 9.86 -34.41
CA ASP A 164 22.33 8.80 -35.11
C ASP A 164 23.83 8.80 -34.77
N GLU A 165 24.59 7.88 -35.38
CA GLU A 165 26.04 7.73 -35.18
C GLU A 165 26.85 8.96 -35.63
N PHE A 166 26.26 9.83 -36.46
CA PHE A 166 26.90 11.04 -36.98
C PHE A 166 26.52 12.29 -36.18
N GLY A 167 25.57 12.15 -35.25
CA GLY A 167 25.13 13.23 -34.39
C GLY A 167 23.94 14.01 -34.91
N ASP A 168 23.32 13.57 -36.00
CA ASP A 168 22.13 14.20 -36.55
C ASP A 168 20.88 13.73 -35.80
N ILE A 169 19.95 14.66 -35.56
CA ILE A 169 18.71 14.38 -34.83
C ILE A 169 17.62 13.98 -35.83
N ASN A 170 17.15 12.75 -35.70
CA ASN A 170 16.04 12.22 -36.47
C ASN A 170 14.79 12.14 -35.60
N THR A 171 13.62 12.48 -36.17
CA THR A 171 12.32 12.29 -35.52
C THR A 171 11.73 10.97 -35.98
N LEU A 172 11.49 10.07 -35.03
CA LEU A 172 10.91 8.75 -35.26
C LEU A 172 9.53 8.67 -34.60
N SER A 173 8.71 7.72 -35.06
CA SER A 173 7.40 7.45 -34.46
C SER A 173 7.21 5.98 -34.20
N GLY A 174 6.62 5.64 -33.06
CA GLY A 174 6.32 4.26 -32.71
C GLY A 174 5.31 4.13 -31.59
N ILE A 175 4.75 2.94 -31.46
CA ILE A 175 3.89 2.58 -30.33
C ILE A 175 4.80 2.29 -29.14
N LEU A 176 4.57 2.97 -28.04
CA LEU A 176 5.30 2.75 -26.80
C LEU A 176 4.92 1.40 -26.19
N THR A 177 5.89 0.51 -26.00
CA THR A 177 5.65 -0.86 -25.50
C THR A 177 6.15 -1.05 -24.08
N LYS A 178 7.17 -0.31 -23.66
CA LYS A 178 7.84 -0.52 -22.37
C LYS A 178 8.39 0.77 -21.80
N LEU A 179 8.37 0.88 -20.49
CA LEU A 179 9.08 1.90 -19.72
C LEU A 179 10.01 1.22 -18.73
N PHE A 180 11.20 1.77 -18.54
CA PHE A 180 12.19 1.24 -17.62
C PHE A 180 13.16 2.33 -17.17
N ILE A 181 13.94 2.08 -16.14
CA ILE A 181 14.93 3.02 -15.62
C ILE A 181 16.33 2.48 -15.93
N LYS A 182 17.19 3.32 -16.50
CA LYS A 182 18.60 3.02 -16.78
C LYS A 182 19.45 4.15 -16.19
N ASP A 183 20.37 3.80 -15.30
CA ASP A 183 21.26 4.75 -14.63
C ASP A 183 20.53 5.94 -13.96
N GLY A 184 19.36 5.68 -13.36
CA GLY A 184 18.51 6.69 -12.72
C GLY A 184 17.73 7.59 -13.67
N THR A 185 17.90 7.42 -14.99
CA THR A 185 17.15 8.14 -16.02
C THR A 185 16.02 7.25 -16.54
N PRO A 186 14.79 7.76 -16.68
CA PRO A 186 13.70 6.96 -17.20
C PRO A 186 13.75 6.89 -18.73
N PHE A 187 13.57 5.68 -19.26
CA PHE A 187 13.61 5.31 -20.67
C PHE A 187 12.29 4.67 -21.13
N ALA A 188 12.04 4.80 -22.42
CA ALA A 188 10.92 4.28 -23.17
C ALA A 188 11.42 3.37 -24.29
N SER A 189 10.64 2.35 -24.63
CA SER A 189 10.85 1.53 -25.81
C SER A 189 9.66 1.67 -26.75
N ALA A 190 9.93 1.96 -28.03
CA ALA A 190 8.94 1.92 -29.09
C ALA A 190 9.49 1.09 -30.26
N GLY A 191 8.97 -0.13 -30.43
CA GLY A 191 9.55 -1.12 -31.34
C GLY A 191 10.96 -1.54 -30.89
N GLU A 192 11.93 -1.44 -31.80
CA GLU A 192 13.35 -1.77 -31.53
C GLU A 192 14.15 -0.59 -30.94
N HIS A 193 13.52 0.58 -30.79
CA HIS A 193 14.20 1.79 -30.34
C HIS A 193 13.97 2.02 -28.86
N GLU A 194 15.07 2.23 -28.11
CA GLU A 194 15.05 2.71 -26.73
C GLU A 194 15.53 4.17 -26.68
N PHE A 195 14.81 5.03 -25.95
CA PHE A 195 15.11 6.44 -25.84
C PHE A 195 14.72 7.00 -24.46
N PRO A 196 15.41 8.05 -23.97
CA PRO A 196 15.00 8.74 -22.74
C PRO A 196 13.60 9.34 -22.92
N LEU A 197 12.80 9.34 -21.85
CA LEU A 197 11.46 9.96 -21.89
C LEU A 197 11.51 11.45 -22.24
N SER A 198 12.62 12.13 -21.94
CA SER A 198 12.84 13.54 -22.28
C SER A 198 12.89 13.80 -23.80
N GLU A 199 13.09 12.77 -24.61
CA GLU A 199 13.16 12.87 -26.08
C GLU A 199 11.78 12.73 -26.74
N ILE A 200 10.70 12.53 -25.98
CA ILE A 200 9.35 12.50 -26.55
C ILE A 200 8.94 13.92 -26.94
N ILE A 201 8.58 14.08 -28.21
CA ILE A 201 8.19 15.36 -28.82
C ILE A 201 6.66 15.49 -28.85
N GLU A 202 5.95 14.41 -29.20
CA GLU A 202 4.49 14.41 -29.37
C GLU A 202 3.89 13.05 -29.02
N ILE A 203 2.64 13.06 -28.54
CA ILE A 203 1.86 11.88 -28.18
C ILE A 203 0.53 11.92 -28.95
N SER A 204 0.14 10.80 -29.57
CA SER A 204 -1.14 10.56 -30.26
C SER A 204 -1.80 9.27 -29.80
#